data_AF-A0A966HRT6-F1
#
_entry.id   AF-A0A966HRT6-F1
#
_cell.length_a   1.000
_cell.length_b   1.000
_cell.length_c   1.000
_cell.angle_alpha   90.00
_cell.angle_beta   90.00
_cell.angle_gamma   90.00
#
_symmetry.space_group_name_H-M   'P 1'
#
loop_
_entity.id
_entity.type
_entity.pdbx_description
1 polymer ?
#
loop_
_entity_poly.entity_id
_entity_poly.type
_entity_poly.pdbx_seq_one_letter_code
_entity_poly.pdbx_strand_id
1 'polypeptide(L)'
;TLDEINKKLDLSIKNIFKAWELNERHYGALQGLNKEETARKHGEQQVKIWRRSYDIPPPPMNKSNPDHPVHYPIYKNINKNLIPDTESLKDTFKRVIPYYEKNILPVLKKEKNVIISAHGNSLRSLCKKIFNITDGSIVELEIPTGNPIHITFKDDMTLSKYLYLDQKRAKKILINE
;
A
#
# COMPACT_ATOMS: atom_id res chain seq x y z
N THR A 1 2.52 1.01 14.52
CA THR A 1 1.16 1.58 14.39
C THR A 1 0.10 0.65 14.93
N LEU A 2 -0.08 -0.56 14.39
CA LEU A 2 -1.09 -1.50 14.89
C LEU A 2 -0.96 -1.81 16.39
N ASP A 3 0.25 -2.04 16.88
CA ASP A 3 0.49 -2.32 18.31
C ASP A 3 0.02 -1.16 19.21
N GLU A 4 0.28 0.08 18.79
CA GLU A 4 -0.16 1.27 19.54
C GLU A 4 -1.69 1.43 19.51
N ILE A 5 -2.33 1.13 18.36
CA ILE A 5 -3.80 1.11 18.25
C ILE A 5 -4.38 0.07 19.21
N ASN A 6 -3.83 -1.15 19.20
CA ASN A 6 -4.28 -2.25 20.05
C ASN A 6 -4.15 -1.90 21.54
N LYS A 7 -3.02 -1.28 21.92
CA LYS A 7 -2.76 -0.82 23.28
C LYS A 7 -3.71 0.31 23.72
N LYS A 8 -3.95 1.31 22.86
CA LYS A 8 -4.76 2.49 23.21
C LYS A 8 -6.25 2.22 23.25
N LEU A 9 -6.74 1.30 22.42
CA LEU A 9 -8.16 0.98 22.30
C LEU A 9 -8.56 -0.31 23.02
N ASP A 10 -7.61 -0.96 23.71
CA ASP A 10 -7.81 -2.22 24.43
C ASP A 10 -8.51 -3.31 23.60
N LEU A 11 -8.20 -3.38 22.30
CA LEU A 11 -8.91 -4.23 21.34
C LEU A 11 -8.58 -5.72 21.46
N SER A 12 -7.55 -6.08 22.25
CA SER A 12 -7.10 -7.46 22.45
C SER A 12 -6.98 -8.26 21.14
N ILE A 13 -6.47 -7.65 20.06
CA ILE A 13 -6.32 -8.31 18.75
C ILE A 13 -5.24 -9.40 18.87
N LYS A 14 -5.66 -10.66 18.91
CA LYS A 14 -4.73 -11.81 19.09
C LYS A 14 -4.13 -12.32 17.78
N ASN A 15 -4.86 -12.22 16.68
CA ASN A 15 -4.47 -12.80 15.39
C ASN A 15 -3.82 -11.73 14.50
N ILE A 16 -2.52 -11.49 14.71
CA ILE A 16 -1.74 -10.52 13.94
C ILE A 16 -0.90 -11.27 12.90
N PHE A 17 -1.14 -10.96 11.62
CA PHE A 17 -0.38 -11.51 10.50
C PHE A 17 0.45 -10.40 9.86
N LYS A 18 1.74 -10.67 9.61
CA LYS A 18 2.65 -9.77 8.90
C LYS A 18 2.90 -10.33 7.50
N ALA A 19 2.80 -9.49 6.48
CA ALA A 19 2.89 -9.88 5.08
C ALA A 19 3.69 -8.85 4.29
N TRP A 20 4.75 -9.29 3.61
CA TRP A 20 5.60 -8.41 2.80
C TRP A 20 4.81 -7.84 1.62
N GLU A 21 3.78 -8.54 1.18
CA GLU A 21 2.85 -8.13 0.13
C GLU A 21 2.11 -6.83 0.49
N LEU A 22 2.06 -6.45 1.77
CA LEU A 22 1.46 -5.20 2.26
C LEU A 22 2.50 -4.10 2.53
N ASN A 23 3.77 -4.30 2.18
CA ASN A 23 4.81 -3.28 2.34
C ASN A 23 4.57 -2.08 1.42
N GLU A 24 5.19 -0.95 1.75
CA GLU A 24 5.26 0.22 0.86
C GLU A 24 5.89 -0.14 -0.50
N ARG A 25 5.57 0.66 -1.53
CA ARG A 25 6.20 0.58 -2.85
C ARG A 25 7.72 0.71 -2.74
N HIS A 26 8.47 -0.20 -3.36
CA HIS A 26 9.92 -0.09 -3.46
C HIS A 26 10.34 1.08 -4.36
N TYR A 27 11.05 2.06 -3.81
CA TYR A 27 11.51 3.25 -4.55
C TYR A 27 12.79 3.03 -5.36
N GLY A 28 13.29 1.79 -5.42
CA GLY A 28 14.48 1.43 -6.16
C GLY A 28 15.69 2.26 -5.77
N ALA A 29 16.46 2.72 -6.74
CA ALA A 29 17.66 3.53 -6.52
C ALA A 29 17.38 4.90 -5.87
N LEU A 30 16.11 5.30 -5.70
CA LEU A 30 15.74 6.54 -5.00
C LEU A 30 15.59 6.36 -3.49
N GLN A 31 15.68 5.14 -2.97
CA GLN A 31 15.66 4.93 -1.52
C GLN A 31 16.82 5.65 -0.84
N GLY A 32 16.53 6.33 0.26
CA GLY A 32 17.52 7.09 1.03
C GLY A 32 17.94 8.44 0.42
N LEU A 33 17.59 8.72 -0.84
CA LEU A 33 17.96 9.98 -1.50
C LEU A 33 17.06 11.15 -1.06
N ASN A 34 17.67 12.33 -0.96
CA ASN A 34 16.92 13.57 -0.76
C ASN A 34 16.13 13.93 -2.03
N LYS A 35 14.88 14.35 -1.85
CA LYS A 35 13.96 14.70 -2.95
C LYS A 35 14.47 15.86 -3.81
N GLU A 36 15.02 16.90 -3.18
CA GLU A 36 15.53 18.08 -3.87
C GLU A 36 16.78 17.73 -4.69
N GLU A 37 17.67 16.94 -4.10
CA GLU A 37 18.87 16.47 -4.80
C GLU A 37 18.50 15.59 -6.01
N THR A 38 17.52 14.71 -5.83
CA THR A 38 17.01 13.85 -6.91
C THR A 38 16.38 14.68 -8.03
N ALA A 39 15.60 15.69 -7.68
CA ALA A 39 14.99 16.61 -8.64
C ALA A 39 16.05 17.42 -9.40
N ARG A 40 17.12 17.86 -8.74
CA ARG A 40 18.24 18.55 -9.39
C ARG A 40 18.98 17.66 -10.39
N LYS A 41 19.13 16.36 -10.07
CA LYS A 41 19.84 15.39 -10.92
C LYS A 41 19.01 14.89 -12.11
N HIS A 42 17.73 14.64 -11.90
CA HIS A 42 16.86 13.97 -12.89
C HIS A 42 15.76 14.86 -13.47
N GLY A 43 15.59 16.07 -12.96
CA GLY A 43 14.51 16.99 -13.32
C GLY A 43 13.23 16.74 -12.53
N GLU A 44 12.54 17.83 -12.18
CA GLU A 44 11.29 17.78 -11.40
C GLU A 44 10.19 16.98 -12.11
N GLN A 45 10.09 17.09 -13.43
CA GLN A 45 9.09 16.36 -14.22
C GLN A 45 9.29 14.85 -14.10
N GLN A 46 10.53 14.36 -14.21
CA GLN A 46 10.85 12.94 -14.08
C GLN A 46 10.57 12.43 -12.67
N VAL A 47 10.96 13.18 -11.64
CA VAL A 47 10.66 12.83 -10.25
C VAL A 47 9.15 12.80 -9.98
N LYS A 48 8.40 13.73 -10.58
CA LYS A 48 6.94 13.74 -10.49
C LYS A 48 6.34 12.50 -11.15
N ILE A 49 6.84 12.09 -12.32
CA ILE A 49 6.42 10.84 -12.99
C ILE A 49 6.65 9.64 -12.08
N TRP A 50 7.87 9.44 -11.56
CA TRP A 50 8.16 8.32 -10.66
C TRP A 50 7.29 8.30 -9.40
N ARG A 51 6.91 9.48 -8.89
CA ARG A 51 6.09 9.58 -7.68
C ARG A 51 4.61 9.31 -7.94
N ARG A 52 4.08 9.78 -9.07
CA ARG A 52 2.63 9.83 -9.34
C ARG A 52 2.14 8.85 -10.40
N SER A 53 3.00 8.44 -11.34
CA SER A 53 2.62 7.47 -12.37
C SER A 53 2.14 6.15 -11.74
N TYR A 54 1.14 5.56 -12.37
CA TYR A 54 0.63 4.26 -11.97
C TYR A 54 1.62 3.15 -12.33
N ASP A 55 2.23 3.19 -13.51
CA ASP A 55 2.94 2.08 -14.13
C ASP A 55 4.42 2.34 -14.45
N ILE A 56 4.91 3.57 -14.22
CA ILE A 56 6.32 3.90 -14.42
C ILE A 56 7.06 3.83 -13.08
N PRO A 57 7.90 2.81 -12.85
CA PRO A 57 8.70 2.70 -11.64
C PRO A 57 9.90 3.67 -11.67
N PRO A 58 10.46 4.00 -10.49
CA PRO A 58 11.80 4.57 -10.39
C PRO A 58 12.89 3.63 -10.95
N PRO A 59 14.13 4.12 -11.16
CA PRO A 59 15.25 3.26 -11.57
C PRO A 59 15.49 2.12 -10.58
N PRO A 60 15.82 0.90 -11.04
CA PRO A 60 16.07 -0.25 -10.17
C PRO A 60 17.30 -0.05 -9.29
N MET A 61 17.22 -0.51 -8.05
CA MET A 61 18.38 -0.63 -7.18
C MET A 61 19.21 -1.85 -7.58
N ASN A 62 20.53 -1.73 -7.59
CA ASN A 62 21.40 -2.87 -7.85
C ASN A 62 21.32 -3.90 -6.70
N LYS A 63 21.17 -5.19 -7.01
CA LYS A 63 21.14 -6.27 -6.01
C LYS A 63 22.42 -6.39 -5.18
N SER A 64 23.56 -5.90 -5.66
CA SER A 64 24.80 -5.85 -4.89
C SER A 64 24.86 -4.68 -3.91
N ASN A 65 23.92 -3.72 -3.98
CA ASN A 65 23.84 -2.63 -3.01
C ASN A 65 23.57 -3.22 -1.62
N PRO A 66 24.33 -2.85 -0.57
CA PRO A 66 24.14 -3.39 0.78
C PRO A 66 22.74 -3.09 1.36
N ASP A 67 22.11 -2.00 0.92
CA ASP A 67 20.76 -1.60 1.32
C ASP A 67 19.65 -2.29 0.51
N HIS A 68 20.01 -3.16 -0.44
CA HIS A 68 19.01 -3.90 -1.21
C HIS A 68 18.23 -4.86 -0.30
N PRO A 69 16.87 -4.92 -0.36
CA PRO A 69 16.07 -5.75 0.55
C PRO A 69 16.42 -7.24 0.53
N VAL A 70 17.03 -7.74 -0.55
CA VAL A 70 17.51 -9.14 -0.66
C VAL A 70 18.50 -9.51 0.45
N HIS A 71 19.19 -8.53 1.03
CA HIS A 71 20.16 -8.73 2.12
C HIS A 71 19.53 -8.59 3.51
N TYR A 72 18.28 -8.13 3.63
CA TYR A 72 17.68 -7.93 4.94
C TYR A 72 17.18 -9.25 5.54
N PRO A 73 17.51 -9.56 6.81
CA PRO A 73 17.13 -10.81 7.45
C PRO A 73 15.61 -11.08 7.47
N ILE A 74 14.79 -10.03 7.46
CA ILE A 74 13.32 -10.14 7.46
C ILE A 74 12.75 -10.80 6.18
N TYR A 75 13.49 -10.78 5.07
CA TYR A 75 13.08 -11.40 3.81
C TYR A 75 13.74 -12.77 3.57
N LYS A 76 14.47 -13.32 4.54
CA LYS A 76 15.23 -14.58 4.37
C LYS A 76 14.38 -15.77 3.90
N ASN A 77 13.10 -15.79 4.24
CA ASN A 77 12.15 -16.85 3.91
C ASN A 77 11.29 -16.52 2.68
N ILE A 78 11.54 -15.41 2.01
CA ILE A 78 10.84 -15.00 0.80
C ILE A 78 11.67 -15.43 -0.41
N ASN A 79 11.00 -15.94 -1.46
CA ASN A 79 11.68 -16.22 -2.72
C ASN A 79 12.32 -14.93 -3.25
N LYS A 80 13.65 -14.95 -3.45
CA LYS A 80 14.43 -13.78 -3.87
C LYS A 80 13.96 -13.17 -5.19
N ASN A 81 13.30 -13.96 -6.06
CA ASN A 81 12.73 -13.47 -7.31
C ASN A 81 11.48 -12.60 -7.10
N LEU A 82 10.86 -12.65 -5.93
CA LEU A 82 9.71 -11.81 -5.55
C LEU A 82 10.14 -10.51 -4.85
N ILE A 83 11.40 -10.40 -4.43
CA ILE A 83 11.93 -9.21 -3.79
C ILE A 83 12.22 -8.18 -4.88
N PRO A 84 11.56 -7.01 -4.87
CA PRO A 84 11.66 -6.06 -5.97
C PRO A 84 12.95 -5.23 -5.92
N ASP A 85 13.52 -4.99 -7.10
CA ASP A 85 14.60 -4.02 -7.28
C ASP A 85 14.04 -2.58 -7.38
N THR A 86 12.78 -2.44 -7.81
CA THR A 86 11.97 -1.21 -7.89
C THR A 86 10.51 -1.58 -8.12
N GLU A 87 9.57 -0.68 -7.80
CA GLU A 87 8.15 -0.90 -8.04
C GLU A 87 7.45 0.37 -8.54
N SER A 88 6.50 0.18 -9.44
CA SER A 88 5.42 1.13 -9.71
C SER A 88 4.23 0.88 -8.77
N LEU A 89 3.19 1.72 -8.83
CA LEU A 89 1.96 1.42 -8.10
C LEU A 89 1.26 0.18 -8.69
N LYS A 90 1.38 -0.05 -10.00
CA LYS A 90 0.89 -1.25 -10.69
C LYS A 90 1.57 -2.52 -10.16
N ASP A 91 2.87 -2.49 -9.90
CA ASP A 91 3.59 -3.64 -9.34
C ASP A 91 3.22 -3.90 -7.89
N THR A 92 3.06 -2.81 -7.11
CA THR A 92 2.50 -2.90 -5.75
C THR A 92 1.11 -3.56 -5.78
N PHE A 93 0.25 -3.16 -6.72
CA PHE A 93 -1.08 -3.75 -6.90
C PHE A 93 -1.02 -5.25 -7.23
N LYS A 94 -0.10 -5.66 -8.13
CA LYS A 94 0.07 -7.07 -8.51
C LYS A 94 0.43 -7.99 -7.35
N ARG A 95 1.13 -7.51 -6.31
CA ARG A 95 1.40 -8.33 -5.11
C ARG A 95 0.33 -8.20 -4.03
N VAL A 96 -0.26 -7.00 -3.86
CA VAL A 96 -1.25 -6.73 -2.81
C VAL A 96 -2.56 -7.49 -3.07
N ILE A 97 -3.06 -7.49 -4.32
CA ILE A 97 -4.39 -8.04 -4.62
C ILE A 97 -4.45 -9.57 -4.48
N PRO A 98 -3.49 -10.36 -5.00
CA PRO A 98 -3.48 -11.80 -4.74
C PRO A 98 -3.43 -12.13 -3.25
N TYR A 99 -2.67 -11.37 -2.45
CA TYR A 99 -2.66 -11.55 -1.00
C TYR A 99 -4.01 -11.23 -0.36
N TYR A 100 -4.65 -10.13 -0.78
CA TYR A 100 -5.99 -9.74 -0.33
C TYR A 100 -7.03 -10.83 -0.62
N GLU A 101 -7.10 -11.30 -1.87
CA GLU A 101 -8.09 -12.30 -2.30
C GLU A 101 -7.87 -13.66 -1.62
N LYS A 102 -6.61 -14.05 -1.39
CA LYS A 102 -6.27 -15.34 -0.77
C LYS A 102 -6.38 -15.34 0.75
N ASN A 103 -6.06 -14.23 1.43
CA ASN A 103 -5.89 -14.24 2.89
C ASN A 103 -6.86 -13.31 3.64
N ILE A 104 -7.26 -12.18 3.06
CA ILE A 104 -8.09 -11.18 3.75
C ILE A 104 -9.56 -11.39 3.42
N LEU A 105 -9.90 -11.53 2.13
CA LEU A 105 -11.27 -11.69 1.67
C LEU A 105 -11.98 -12.92 2.29
N PRO A 106 -11.34 -14.09 2.45
CA PRO A 106 -11.98 -15.24 3.09
C PRO A 106 -12.26 -15.02 4.59
N VAL A 107 -11.50 -14.14 5.26
CA VAL A 107 -11.74 -13.77 6.65
C VAL A 107 -12.94 -12.83 6.75
N LEU A 108 -13.02 -11.84 5.85
CA LEU A 108 -14.17 -10.93 5.74
C LEU A 108 -15.48 -11.69 5.45
N LYS A 109 -15.44 -12.68 4.55
CA LYS A 109 -16.60 -13.55 4.24
C LYS A 109 -17.09 -14.42 5.40
N LYS A 110 -16.32 -14.53 6.49
CA LYS A 110 -16.74 -15.21 7.73
C LYS A 110 -17.31 -14.22 8.76
N GLU A 111 -17.77 -13.06 8.30
CA GLU A 111 -18.35 -11.98 9.11
C GLU A 111 -17.41 -11.47 10.22
N LYS A 112 -16.10 -11.57 9.99
CA LYS A 112 -15.09 -11.06 10.93
C LYS A 112 -14.65 -9.66 10.53
N ASN A 113 -14.55 -8.79 11.53
CA ASN A 113 -13.91 -7.49 11.38
C ASN A 113 -12.39 -7.65 11.19
N VAL A 114 -11.84 -6.97 10.18
CA VAL A 114 -10.41 -6.97 9.87
C VAL A 114 -9.88 -5.55 9.96
N ILE A 115 -8.77 -5.38 10.68
CA ILE A 115 -7.98 -4.14 10.65
C ILE A 115 -6.74 -4.36 9.78
N ILE A 116 -6.48 -3.42 8.88
CA ILE A 116 -5.28 -3.41 8.04
C ILE A 116 -4.49 -2.16 8.38
N SER A 117 -3.30 -2.34 8.96
CA SER A 117 -2.34 -1.25 9.20
C SER A 117 -1.15 -1.44 8.26
N ALA A 118 -1.05 -0.59 7.25
CA ALA A 118 -0.06 -0.71 6.17
C ALA A 118 0.41 0.68 5.69
N HIS A 119 0.88 0.76 4.45
CA HIS A 119 1.55 1.93 3.88
C HIS A 119 0.76 2.58 2.75
N GLY A 120 1.15 3.78 2.32
CA GLY A 120 0.42 4.58 1.35
C GLY A 120 0.09 3.83 0.06
N ASN A 121 1.08 3.30 -0.66
CA ASN A 121 0.81 2.66 -1.96
C ASN A 121 0.16 1.28 -1.83
N SER A 122 0.44 0.54 -0.76
CA SER A 122 -0.26 -0.72 -0.47
C SER A 122 -1.75 -0.49 -0.16
N LEU A 123 -2.09 0.53 0.63
CA LEU A 123 -3.46 0.90 0.93
C LEU A 123 -4.15 1.48 -0.31
N ARG A 124 -3.47 2.31 -1.11
CA ARG A 124 -4.00 2.79 -2.40
C ARG A 124 -4.32 1.62 -3.34
N SER A 125 -3.49 0.58 -3.37
CA SER A 125 -3.74 -0.63 -4.16
C SER A 125 -5.00 -1.36 -3.70
N LEU A 126 -5.19 -1.53 -2.39
CA LEU A 126 -6.43 -2.08 -1.81
C LEU A 126 -7.64 -1.21 -2.15
N CYS A 127 -7.54 0.11 -1.94
CA CYS A 127 -8.57 1.07 -2.28
C CYS A 127 -8.93 1.01 -3.77
N LYS A 128 -7.95 0.87 -4.66
CA LYS A 128 -8.19 0.73 -6.10
C LYS A 128 -9.11 -0.45 -6.40
N LYS A 129 -8.87 -1.60 -5.77
CA LYS A 129 -9.71 -2.81 -5.93
C LYS A 129 -11.07 -2.65 -5.28
N ILE A 130 -11.12 -2.18 -4.02
CA ILE A 130 -12.35 -2.11 -3.22
C ILE A 130 -13.32 -1.04 -3.73
N PHE A 131 -12.80 0.12 -4.13
CA PHE A 131 -13.57 1.26 -4.63
C PHE A 131 -13.63 1.31 -6.16
N ASN A 132 -13.18 0.25 -6.84
CA ASN A 132 -13.16 0.14 -8.29
C ASN A 132 -12.55 1.38 -8.99
N ILE A 133 -11.38 1.84 -8.55
CA ILE A 133 -10.75 3.08 -9.08
C ILE A 133 -9.97 2.78 -10.36
N THR A 134 -10.10 3.61 -11.40
CA THR A 134 -9.30 3.46 -12.64
C THR A 134 -7.81 3.71 -12.40
N ASP A 135 -6.98 3.26 -13.34
CA ASP A 135 -5.54 3.55 -13.39
C ASP A 135 -5.26 5.06 -13.56
N GLY A 136 -6.16 5.78 -14.24
CA GLY A 136 -6.07 7.23 -14.39
C GLY A 136 -6.42 7.98 -13.11
N SER A 137 -7.45 7.56 -12.39
CA SER A 137 -7.91 8.26 -11.17
C SER A 137 -7.09 7.90 -9.94
N ILE A 138 -6.47 6.71 -9.88
CA ILE A 138 -5.73 6.27 -8.70
C ILE A 138 -4.55 7.19 -8.38
N VAL A 139 -3.96 7.86 -9.38
CA VAL A 139 -2.80 8.76 -9.22
C VAL A 139 -3.10 9.97 -8.32
N GLU A 140 -4.37 10.38 -8.28
CA GLU A 140 -4.89 11.49 -7.47
C GLU A 140 -5.37 11.05 -6.08
N LEU A 141 -5.55 9.74 -5.84
CA LEU A 141 -5.96 9.25 -4.54
C LEU A 141 -4.85 9.48 -3.51
N GLU A 142 -5.16 10.27 -2.48
CA GLU A 142 -4.33 10.47 -1.30
C GLU A 142 -5.00 9.89 -0.06
N ILE A 143 -4.29 9.03 0.66
CA ILE A 143 -4.74 8.46 1.92
C ILE A 143 -4.08 9.23 3.07
N PRO A 144 -4.84 9.94 3.91
CA PRO A 144 -4.30 10.68 5.04
C PRO A 144 -3.69 9.75 6.09
N THR A 145 -2.49 10.09 6.56
CA THR A 145 -1.79 9.32 7.61
C THR A 145 -2.59 9.31 8.91
N GLY A 146 -2.81 8.12 9.48
CA GLY A 146 -3.45 7.98 10.80
C GLY A 146 -4.91 8.42 10.84
N ASN A 147 -5.62 8.39 9.72
CA ASN A 147 -7.08 8.55 9.68
C ASN A 147 -7.71 7.25 9.16
N PRO A 148 -8.30 6.41 10.04
CA PRO A 148 -8.86 5.14 9.62
C PRO A 148 -10.03 5.30 8.65
N ILE A 149 -10.07 4.45 7.62
CA ILE A 149 -11.22 4.30 6.72
C ILE A 149 -11.98 3.08 7.17
N HIS A 150 -13.21 3.27 7.65
CA HIS A 150 -14.12 2.16 7.91
C HIS A 150 -14.86 1.84 6.60
N ILE A 151 -14.80 0.58 6.17
CA ILE A 151 -15.42 0.10 4.94
C ILE A 151 -16.39 -1.01 5.34
N THR A 152 -17.63 -0.91 4.88
CA THR A 152 -18.66 -1.95 5.04
C THR A 152 -18.97 -2.53 3.68
N PHE A 153 -19.08 -3.85 3.63
CA PHE A 153 -19.44 -4.60 2.42
C PHE A 153 -20.90 -5.08 2.51
N LYS A 154 -21.50 -5.33 1.36
CA LYS A 154 -22.75 -6.11 1.24
C LYS A 154 -22.42 -7.61 1.30
N ASP A 155 -23.44 -8.46 1.35
CA ASP A 155 -23.28 -9.92 1.44
C ASP A 155 -22.50 -10.52 0.24
N ASP A 156 -22.61 -9.91 -0.94
CA ASP A 156 -21.87 -10.27 -2.15
C ASP A 156 -20.41 -9.74 -2.17
N MET A 157 -19.93 -9.16 -1.06
CA MET A 157 -18.63 -8.50 -0.91
C MET A 157 -18.44 -7.28 -1.82
N THR A 158 -19.50 -6.72 -2.41
CA THR A 158 -19.44 -5.40 -3.04
C THR A 158 -19.45 -4.29 -1.98
N LEU A 159 -18.95 -3.12 -2.34
CA LEU A 159 -18.93 -1.96 -1.45
C LEU A 159 -20.36 -1.56 -1.06
N SER A 160 -20.63 -1.49 0.26
CA SER A 160 -21.88 -0.92 0.79
C SER A 160 -21.70 0.56 1.14
N LYS A 161 -20.75 0.85 2.03
CA LYS A 161 -20.46 2.22 2.48
C LYS A 161 -19.01 2.33 2.93
N TYR A 162 -18.50 3.55 2.99
CA TYR A 162 -17.24 3.86 3.64
C TYR A 162 -17.32 5.19 4.36
N LEU A 163 -16.49 5.38 5.38
CA LEU A 163 -16.30 6.67 6.03
C LEU A 163 -14.90 6.76 6.66
N TYR A 164 -14.30 7.95 6.58
CA TYR A 164 -13.14 8.28 7.41
C TYR A 164 -13.61 8.53 8.84
N LEU A 165 -12.94 7.93 9.84
CA LEU A 165 -13.34 8.13 11.24
C LEU A 165 -13.08 9.57 11.71
N ASP A 166 -12.08 10.26 11.14
CA ASP A 166 -11.89 11.70 11.29
C ASP A 166 -12.33 12.41 10.01
N GLN A 167 -13.54 12.98 10.05
CA GLN A 167 -14.16 13.67 8.91
C GLN A 167 -13.42 14.96 8.52
N LYS A 168 -12.73 15.62 9.47
CA LYS A 168 -12.00 16.87 9.18
C LYS A 168 -10.77 16.62 8.33
N ARG A 169 -10.19 15.42 8.42
CA ARG A 169 -9.04 14.98 7.63
C ARG A 169 -9.43 14.03 6.50
N ALA A 170 -10.72 13.90 6.19
CA ALA A 170 -11.19 13.05 5.10
C ALA A 170 -10.64 13.55 3.76
N LYS A 171 -10.32 12.61 2.88
CA LYS A 171 -9.93 12.90 1.49
C LYS A 171 -10.96 12.26 0.56
N LYS A 172 -11.23 12.90 -0.58
CA LYS A 172 -12.18 12.39 -1.57
C LYS A 172 -11.69 11.05 -2.11
N ILE A 173 -12.54 10.03 -2.09
CA ILE A 173 -12.29 8.76 -2.77
C ILE A 173 -12.96 8.82 -4.14
N LEU A 174 -12.18 8.58 -5.19
CA LEU A 174 -12.63 8.61 -6.59
C LEU A 174 -13.20 7.24 -6.96
N ILE A 175 -14.48 7.03 -6.69
CA ILE A 175 -15.20 5.80 -7.04
C ILE A 175 -15.66 5.91 -8.49
N ASN A 176 -15.42 4.87 -9.29
CA ASN A 176 -16.09 4.78 -10.60
C ASN A 176 -17.53 4.34 -10.36
N GLU A 177 -18.48 5.11 -10.85
CA GLU A 177 -19.89 4.73 -10.94
C GLU A 177 -20.11 3.63 -11.98
#